data_AF-A0A956FPE4-F1
#
_entry.id   AF-A0A956FPE4-F1
#
_cell.length_a   1.000
_cell.length_b   1.000
_cell.length_c   1.000
_cell.angle_alpha   90.00
_cell.angle_beta   90.00
_cell.angle_gamma   90.00
#
_symmetry.space_group_name_H-M   'P 1'
#
loop_
_entity.id
_entity.type
_entity.pdbx_description
1 polymer ?
#
loop_
_entity_poly.entity_id
_entity_poly.type
_entity_poly.pdbx_seq_one_letter_code
_entity_poly.pdbx_strand_id
1 'polypeptide(L)'
;MSARASAPTLLVTAAVSAGIAQIVAGIILASVAEASLVVVAAESSTPYILGVSGVMATWLAAYMLRERVGLAVGLALLGTGLALGLASLFGDALGVIYYGELILHHFLALLGAAIVALVGHGLLRDPEYGRLRGGPLLLASLGALLLLGQHVAAIPALGIDATLPGLLGIVTLVAAILAAFVVAWPRLEWLERGLVAVVLAPLAVRLGLGGEPGLLGAAPGVSAALPMVTALTITSVYAFFVLRPRVDPFARILSLITGLLVSYRLHSLYYAPSFEAREERFGGLVRSIVGFDLPYPSFVADWKVATATVGIFALVAAITAAALDPLRRSRAAALALVFIAGFGLTSPQLVLMHAAGVLALIAALADAPIEVVEPVLAP
;
A
#
# COMPACT_ATOMS: atom_id res chain seq x y z
N MET A 1 -16.98 26.46 -0.05
CA MET A 1 -15.70 26.15 0.62
C MET A 1 -15.02 25.03 -0.16
N SER A 2 -13.90 25.29 -0.83
CA SER A 2 -13.15 24.22 -1.49
C SER A 2 -12.47 23.38 -0.41
N ALA A 3 -12.80 22.09 -0.35
CA ALA A 3 -12.15 21.16 0.56
C ALA A 3 -10.68 21.02 0.14
N ARG A 4 -9.78 21.78 0.76
CA ARG A 4 -8.33 21.55 0.62
C ARG A 4 -8.04 20.18 1.21
N ALA A 5 -7.53 19.27 0.39
CA ALA A 5 -7.12 17.96 0.87
C ALA A 5 -5.93 18.12 1.84
N SER A 6 -6.02 17.49 3.01
CA SER A 6 -4.97 17.52 4.03
C SER A 6 -3.67 16.90 3.50
N ALA A 7 -2.51 17.38 3.96
CA ALA A 7 -1.20 16.87 3.53
C ALA A 7 -1.03 15.34 3.59
N PRO A 8 -1.62 14.61 4.56
CA PRO A 8 -1.56 13.16 4.60
C PRO A 8 -2.49 12.49 3.60
N THR A 9 -3.70 13.01 3.38
CA THR A 9 -4.63 12.47 2.36
C THR A 9 -3.97 12.43 0.99
N LEU A 10 -3.25 13.50 0.71
CA LEU A 10 -2.53 13.71 -0.53
C LEU A 10 -1.29 12.80 -0.63
N LEU A 11 -0.55 12.57 0.46
CA LEU A 11 0.63 11.70 0.48
C LEU A 11 0.23 10.22 0.38
N VAL A 12 -0.87 9.87 1.05
CA VAL A 12 -1.53 8.57 0.93
C VAL A 12 -2.02 8.37 -0.50
N THR A 13 -2.59 9.39 -1.16
CA THR A 13 -2.98 9.29 -2.58
C THR A 13 -1.78 9.08 -3.50
N ALA A 14 -0.65 9.75 -3.24
CA ALA A 14 0.59 9.54 -3.98
C ALA A 14 1.12 8.11 -3.79
N ALA A 15 1.09 7.60 -2.54
CA ALA A 15 1.45 6.22 -2.24
C ALA A 15 0.49 5.22 -2.91
N VAL A 16 -0.82 5.48 -2.92
CA VAL A 16 -1.78 4.64 -3.62
C VAL A 16 -1.49 4.62 -5.12
N SER A 17 -1.20 5.77 -5.72
CA SER A 17 -0.87 5.88 -7.14
C SER A 17 0.41 5.11 -7.50
N ALA A 18 1.48 5.30 -6.71
CA ALA A 18 2.73 4.58 -6.87
C ALA A 18 2.55 3.06 -6.68
N GLY A 19 1.72 2.65 -5.72
CA GLY A 19 1.41 1.26 -5.47
C GLY A 19 0.59 0.59 -6.56
N ILE A 20 -0.40 1.28 -7.13
CA ILE A 20 -1.13 0.79 -8.31
C ILE A 20 -0.16 0.64 -9.49
N ALA A 21 0.71 1.62 -9.72
CA ALA A 21 1.73 1.53 -10.77
C ALA A 21 2.68 0.35 -10.53
N GLN A 22 3.10 0.09 -9.28
CA GLN A 22 3.93 -1.04 -8.92
C GLN A 22 3.21 -2.37 -9.19
N ILE A 23 1.95 -2.51 -8.78
CA ILE A 23 1.16 -3.72 -9.03
C ILE A 23 0.99 -3.96 -10.54
N VAL A 24 0.68 -2.91 -11.31
CA VAL A 24 0.56 -3.00 -12.76
C VAL A 24 1.89 -3.43 -13.38
N ALA A 25 3.00 -2.83 -12.97
CA ALA A 25 4.34 -3.23 -13.42
C ALA A 25 4.61 -4.70 -13.10
N GLY A 26 4.33 -5.14 -11.87
CA GLY A 26 4.46 -6.53 -11.45
C GLY A 26 3.61 -7.51 -12.27
N ILE A 27 2.35 -7.16 -12.59
CA ILE A 27 1.47 -7.97 -13.46
C ILE A 27 2.06 -8.08 -14.87
N ILE A 28 2.58 -6.98 -15.42
CA ILE A 28 3.20 -6.99 -16.75
C ILE A 28 4.46 -7.86 -16.74
N LEU A 29 5.35 -7.68 -15.75
CA LEU A 29 6.58 -8.48 -15.62
C LEU A 29 6.29 -9.97 -15.46
N ALA A 30 5.27 -10.33 -14.67
CA ALA A 30 4.82 -11.72 -14.52
C ALA A 30 4.31 -12.33 -15.84
N SER A 31 3.91 -11.49 -16.80
CA SER A 31 3.43 -11.91 -18.12
C SER A 31 4.55 -12.03 -19.17
N VAL A 32 5.78 -11.63 -18.84
CA VAL A 32 6.93 -11.62 -19.76
C VAL A 32 7.75 -12.92 -19.62
N ALA A 33 8.47 -13.31 -20.67
CA ALA A 33 9.36 -14.46 -20.65
C ALA A 33 10.61 -14.20 -19.78
N GLU A 34 11.01 -15.19 -18.97
CA GLU A 34 12.17 -15.08 -18.09
C GLU A 34 13.46 -14.73 -18.85
N ALA A 35 13.67 -15.33 -20.02
CA ALA A 35 14.81 -15.02 -20.88
C ALA A 35 14.90 -13.52 -21.24
N SER A 36 13.76 -12.84 -21.43
CA SER A 36 13.73 -11.40 -21.67
C SER A 36 14.07 -10.59 -20.42
N LEU A 37 13.66 -11.07 -19.23
CA LEU A 37 14.01 -10.43 -17.96
C LEU A 37 15.51 -10.56 -17.64
N VAL A 38 16.13 -11.71 -17.95
CA VAL A 38 17.58 -11.91 -17.79
C VAL A 38 18.37 -10.94 -18.68
N VAL A 39 17.91 -10.72 -19.91
CA VAL A 39 18.53 -9.74 -20.83
C VAL A 39 18.46 -8.34 -20.23
N VAL A 40 17.29 -7.91 -19.78
CA VAL A 40 17.08 -6.58 -19.15
C VAL A 40 17.86 -6.43 -17.84
N ALA A 41 17.95 -7.48 -17.04
CA ALA A 41 18.71 -7.48 -15.79
C ALA A 41 20.24 -7.40 -16.03
N ALA A 42 20.71 -7.81 -17.21
CA ALA A 42 22.10 -7.67 -17.62
C ALA A 42 22.44 -6.27 -18.16
N GLU A 43 21.43 -5.45 -18.48
CA GLU A 43 21.63 -4.06 -18.88
C GLU A 43 22.08 -3.18 -17.72
N SER A 44 22.72 -2.05 -18.02
CA SER A 44 23.03 -1.06 -16.99
C SER A 44 21.74 -0.50 -16.41
N SER A 45 21.52 -0.71 -15.12
CA SER A 45 20.36 -0.19 -14.38
C SER A 45 20.41 1.32 -14.17
N THR A 46 21.60 1.93 -14.24
CA THR A 46 21.87 3.34 -13.97
C THR A 46 20.94 4.32 -14.70
N PRO A 47 20.77 4.27 -16.04
CA PRO A 47 19.88 5.18 -16.76
C PRO A 47 18.41 5.08 -16.31
N TYR A 48 17.92 3.85 -16.13
CA TYR A 48 16.56 3.61 -15.66
C TYR A 48 16.37 4.11 -14.23
N ILE A 49 17.37 3.89 -13.37
CA ILE A 49 17.31 4.32 -11.98
C ILE A 49 17.26 5.83 -11.87
N LEU A 50 18.18 6.53 -12.54
CA LEU A 50 18.23 7.99 -12.55
C LEU A 50 16.97 8.58 -13.17
N GLY A 51 16.50 7.98 -14.26
CA GLY A 51 15.29 8.38 -14.95
C GLY A 51 14.04 8.28 -14.07
N VAL A 52 13.72 7.09 -13.60
CA VAL A 52 12.52 6.85 -12.78
C VAL A 52 12.61 7.62 -11.46
N SER A 53 13.79 7.72 -10.84
CA SER A 53 13.98 8.54 -9.64
C SER A 53 13.74 10.02 -9.92
N GLY A 54 14.17 10.54 -11.07
CA GLY A 54 13.89 11.91 -11.51
C GLY A 54 12.40 12.16 -11.76
N VAL A 55 11.69 11.19 -12.35
CA VAL A 55 10.22 11.24 -12.50
C VAL A 55 9.54 11.27 -11.13
N MET A 56 9.93 10.39 -10.20
CA MET A 56 9.36 10.36 -8.85
C MET A 56 9.68 11.64 -8.07
N ALA A 57 10.90 12.16 -8.16
CA ALA A 57 11.30 13.41 -7.50
C ALA A 57 10.53 14.61 -8.04
N THR A 58 10.32 14.69 -9.36
CA THR A 58 9.53 15.78 -9.98
C THR A 58 8.06 15.69 -9.62
N TRP A 59 7.49 14.49 -9.56
CA TRP A 59 6.12 14.29 -9.09
C TRP A 59 5.97 14.61 -7.59
N LEU A 60 6.92 14.19 -6.76
CA LEU A 60 6.95 14.53 -5.33
C LEU A 60 7.13 16.04 -5.13
N ALA A 61 7.99 16.70 -5.92
CA ALA A 61 8.20 18.14 -5.86
C ALA A 61 6.97 18.92 -6.35
N ALA A 62 6.36 18.50 -7.47
CA ALA A 62 5.09 19.04 -7.96
C ALA A 62 4.02 18.99 -6.87
N TYR A 63 3.98 17.86 -6.16
CA TYR A 63 3.07 17.59 -5.07
C TYR A 63 3.36 18.44 -3.82
N MET A 64 4.62 18.60 -3.42
CA MET A 64 5.04 19.48 -2.32
C MET A 64 4.70 20.94 -2.62
N LEU A 65 4.77 21.35 -3.89
CA LEU A 65 4.50 22.71 -4.36
C LEU A 65 3.09 22.91 -4.91
N ARG A 66 2.15 21.99 -4.67
CA ARG A 66 0.77 22.01 -5.23
C ARG A 66 -0.02 23.30 -4.97
N GLU A 67 0.30 24.03 -3.90
CA GLU A 67 -0.32 25.32 -3.59
C GLU A 67 0.13 26.42 -4.56
N ARG A 68 1.27 26.22 -5.22
CA ARG A 68 1.79 27.03 -6.32
C ARG A 68 1.47 26.33 -7.64
N VAL A 69 0.19 26.36 -8.04
CA VAL A 69 -0.37 25.59 -9.16
C VAL A 69 0.47 25.63 -10.42
N GLY A 70 1.02 26.79 -10.82
CA GLY A 70 1.87 26.89 -12.01
C GLY A 70 3.18 26.08 -11.92
N LEU A 71 3.86 26.12 -10.76
CA LEU A 71 5.06 25.32 -10.51
C LEU A 71 4.74 23.84 -10.41
N ALA A 72 3.63 23.50 -9.73
CA ALA A 72 3.19 22.12 -9.59
C ALA A 72 2.84 21.49 -10.95
N VAL A 73 2.07 22.19 -11.78
CA VAL A 73 1.73 21.75 -13.14
C VAL A 73 2.99 21.65 -13.99
N GLY A 74 3.90 22.64 -13.92
CA GLY A 74 5.17 22.60 -14.64
C GLY A 74 6.03 21.40 -14.26
N LEU A 75 6.15 21.09 -12.97
CA LEU A 75 6.89 19.94 -12.46
C LEU A 75 6.22 18.60 -12.80
N ALA A 76 4.89 18.53 -12.77
CA ALA A 76 4.14 17.33 -13.18
C ALA A 76 4.28 17.07 -14.69
N LEU A 77 4.22 18.12 -15.52
CA LEU A 77 4.48 18.03 -16.95
C LEU A 77 5.93 17.64 -17.23
N LEU A 78 6.89 18.19 -16.48
CA LEU A 78 8.30 17.81 -16.57
C LEU A 78 8.50 16.33 -16.22
N GLY A 79 7.91 15.86 -15.12
CA GLY A 79 7.97 14.46 -14.73
C GLY A 79 7.31 13.54 -15.76
N THR A 80 6.19 13.96 -16.34
CA THR A 80 5.52 13.24 -17.43
C THR A 80 6.37 13.20 -18.69
N GLY A 81 6.99 14.32 -19.06
CA GLY A 81 7.92 14.43 -20.19
C GLY A 81 9.19 13.61 -19.99
N LEU A 82 9.73 13.56 -18.77
CA LEU A 82 10.84 12.68 -18.40
C LEU A 82 10.44 11.21 -18.50
N ALA A 83 9.25 10.84 -18.04
CA ALA A 83 8.76 9.46 -18.16
C ALA A 83 8.59 9.03 -19.62
N LEU A 84 7.99 9.89 -20.44
CA LEU A 84 7.83 9.66 -21.89
C LEU A 84 9.20 9.65 -22.62
N GLY A 85 10.11 10.54 -22.23
CA GLY A 85 11.47 10.62 -22.75
C GLY A 85 12.30 9.39 -22.40
N LEU A 86 12.13 8.83 -21.20
CA LEU A 86 12.76 7.58 -20.78
C LEU A 86 12.24 6.41 -21.62
N ALA A 87 10.92 6.32 -21.81
CA ALA A 87 10.32 5.29 -22.65
C ALA A 87 10.79 5.37 -24.11
N SER A 88 11.07 6.57 -24.64
CA SER A 88 11.51 6.75 -26.03
C SER A 88 13.03 6.63 -26.23
N LEU A 89 13.85 7.06 -25.27
CA LEU A 89 15.32 7.01 -25.35
C LEU A 89 15.87 5.62 -25.12
N PHE A 90 15.26 4.85 -24.21
CA PHE A 90 15.79 3.55 -23.82
C PHE A 90 15.21 2.39 -24.61
N GLY A 91 14.20 2.63 -25.46
CA GLY A 91 13.71 1.71 -26.51
C GLY A 91 13.09 0.39 -26.03
N ASP A 92 13.40 -0.03 -24.80
CA ASP A 92 12.91 -1.22 -24.17
C ASP A 92 11.99 -0.82 -23.01
N ALA A 93 10.69 -0.81 -23.32
CA ALA A 93 9.64 -0.60 -22.33
C ALA A 93 9.74 -1.61 -21.17
N LEU A 94 10.32 -2.80 -21.41
CA LEU A 94 10.52 -3.80 -20.37
C LEU A 94 11.53 -3.36 -19.32
N GLY A 95 12.63 -2.70 -19.70
CA GLY A 95 13.60 -2.13 -18.77
C GLY A 95 13.01 -1.05 -17.86
N VAL A 96 12.20 -0.15 -18.44
CA VAL A 96 11.48 0.88 -17.66
C VAL A 96 10.51 0.25 -16.66
N ILE A 97 9.81 -0.80 -17.05
CA ILE A 97 8.85 -1.51 -16.17
C ILE A 97 9.61 -2.29 -15.08
N TYR A 98 10.69 -2.98 -15.43
CA TYR A 98 11.50 -3.80 -14.53
C TYR A 98 12.16 -2.97 -13.43
N TYR A 99 12.92 -1.94 -13.80
CA TYR A 99 13.56 -1.04 -12.83
C TYR A 99 12.56 -0.07 -12.20
N GLY A 100 11.47 0.24 -12.89
CA GLY A 100 10.37 1.04 -12.38
C GLY A 100 9.64 0.38 -11.21
N GLU A 101 9.33 -0.92 -11.31
CA GLU A 101 8.74 -1.72 -10.22
C GLU A 101 9.61 -1.64 -8.98
N LEU A 102 10.92 -1.88 -9.14
CA LEU A 102 11.89 -1.83 -8.06
C LEU A 102 11.91 -0.45 -7.40
N ILE A 103 11.97 0.64 -8.17
CA ILE A 103 12.01 1.99 -7.60
C ILE A 103 10.69 2.37 -6.94
N LEU A 104 9.56 1.99 -7.52
CA LEU A 104 8.26 2.24 -6.92
C LEU A 104 8.15 1.56 -5.56
N HIS A 105 8.66 0.34 -5.40
CA HIS A 105 8.73 -0.33 -4.10
C HIS A 105 9.49 0.49 -3.05
N HIS A 106 10.70 0.95 -3.39
CA HIS A 106 11.54 1.73 -2.47
C HIS A 106 10.92 3.10 -2.17
N PHE A 107 10.37 3.75 -3.19
CA PHE A 107 9.66 5.01 -3.06
C PHE A 107 8.43 4.88 -2.15
N LEU A 108 7.69 3.79 -2.25
CA LEU A 108 6.55 3.47 -1.38
C LEU A 108 6.97 3.26 0.07
N ALA A 109 8.11 2.61 0.32
CA ALA A 109 8.65 2.48 1.67
C ALA A 109 8.97 3.86 2.28
N LEU A 110 9.57 4.76 1.50
CA LEU A 110 9.84 6.14 1.92
C LEU A 110 8.57 6.94 2.15
N LEU A 111 7.59 6.84 1.24
CA LEU A 111 6.27 7.45 1.42
C LEU A 111 5.56 6.90 2.67
N GLY A 112 5.64 5.59 2.91
CA GLY A 112 5.11 4.94 4.10
C GLY A 112 5.70 5.52 5.38
N ALA A 113 7.04 5.65 5.44
CA ALA A 113 7.74 6.30 6.56
C ALA A 113 7.30 7.76 6.76
N ALA A 114 7.16 8.53 5.69
CA ALA A 114 6.68 9.91 5.76
C ALA A 114 5.23 10.00 6.23
N ILE A 115 4.35 9.09 5.77
CA ILE A 115 2.94 9.02 6.19
C ILE A 115 2.85 8.73 7.69
N VAL A 116 3.59 7.75 8.21
CA VAL A 116 3.52 7.42 9.65
C VAL A 116 4.02 8.57 10.52
N ALA A 117 5.07 9.29 10.11
CA ALA A 117 5.53 10.49 10.81
C ALA A 117 4.50 11.62 10.77
N LEU A 118 3.91 11.89 9.59
CA LEU A 118 2.91 12.96 9.44
C LEU A 118 1.62 12.68 10.20
N VAL A 119 1.14 11.44 10.19
CA VAL A 119 -0.04 11.02 10.94
C VAL A 119 0.22 11.14 12.45
N GLY A 120 1.35 10.61 12.93
CA GLY A 120 1.73 10.72 14.33
C GLY A 120 1.85 12.19 14.79
N HIS A 121 2.40 13.04 13.93
CA HIS A 121 2.52 14.47 14.20
C HIS A 121 1.15 15.17 14.24
N GLY A 122 0.23 14.79 13.37
CA GLY A 122 -1.17 15.25 13.41
C GLY A 122 -1.85 14.91 14.73
N LEU A 123 -1.71 13.66 15.19
CA LEU A 123 -2.25 13.23 16.49
C LEU A 123 -1.63 13.99 17.67
N LEU A 124 -0.32 14.23 17.63
CA LEU A 124 0.40 14.98 18.67
C LEU A 124 -0.11 16.43 18.82
N ARG A 125 -0.46 17.07 17.69
CA ARG A 125 -0.86 18.49 17.68
C ARG A 125 -2.25 18.73 18.23
N ASP A 126 -3.17 17.80 18.02
CA ASP A 126 -4.54 17.97 18.49
C ASP A 126 -4.64 17.62 19.99
N PRO A 127 -4.92 18.60 20.86
CA PRO A 127 -4.93 18.39 22.29
C PRO A 127 -6.06 17.48 22.78
N GLU A 128 -7.11 17.30 21.98
CA GLU A 128 -8.27 16.47 22.32
C GLU A 128 -7.91 14.97 22.37
N TYR A 129 -6.79 14.55 21.77
CA TYR A 129 -6.24 13.20 21.91
C TYR A 129 -5.59 12.92 23.28
N GLY A 130 -5.61 13.90 24.20
CA GLY A 130 -5.20 13.71 25.59
C GLY A 130 -3.67 13.66 25.79
N ARG A 131 -3.24 13.14 26.93
CA ARG A 131 -1.82 13.14 27.35
C ARG A 131 -0.95 12.10 26.64
N LEU A 132 -1.56 11.02 26.13
CA LEU A 132 -0.86 9.92 25.47
C LEU A 132 -0.68 10.14 23.96
N ARG A 133 -1.12 11.29 23.43
CA ARG A 133 -1.12 11.61 22.01
C ARG A 133 0.26 11.61 21.32
N GLY A 134 1.34 11.73 22.08
CA GLY A 134 2.72 11.62 21.56
C GLY A 134 3.22 10.19 21.39
N GLY A 135 2.60 9.22 22.08
CA GLY A 135 3.00 7.80 22.01
C GLY A 135 3.00 7.24 20.59
N PRO A 136 1.92 7.40 19.80
CA PRO A 136 1.87 6.95 18.41
C PRO A 136 3.00 7.50 17.55
N LEU A 137 3.33 8.80 17.66
CA LEU A 137 4.42 9.40 16.88
C LEU A 137 5.77 8.77 17.22
N LEU A 138 6.10 8.69 18.51
CA LEU A 138 7.39 8.15 18.96
C LEU A 138 7.60 6.72 18.48
N LEU A 139 6.60 5.88 18.68
CA LEU A 139 6.64 4.47 18.27
C LEU A 139 6.69 4.33 16.74
N ALA A 140 5.89 5.13 16.02
CA ALA A 140 5.82 5.08 14.57
C ALA A 140 7.12 5.55 13.90
N SER A 141 7.69 6.66 14.38
CA SER A 141 8.96 7.19 13.88
C SER A 141 10.12 6.24 14.18
N LEU A 142 10.19 5.68 15.38
CA LEU A 142 11.22 4.69 15.73
C LEU A 142 11.10 3.45 14.83
N GLY A 143 9.89 2.91 14.68
CA GLY A 143 9.67 1.73 13.84
C GLY A 143 9.99 1.97 12.38
N ALA A 144 9.59 3.12 11.82
CA ALA A 144 9.93 3.49 10.46
C ALA A 144 11.44 3.64 10.24
N LEU A 145 12.16 4.28 11.17
CA LEU A 145 13.61 4.45 11.08
C LEU A 145 14.34 3.11 11.13
N LEU A 146 13.90 2.20 12.01
CA LEU A 146 14.50 0.87 12.12
C LEU A 146 14.29 0.03 10.86
N LEU A 147 13.09 0.08 10.25
CA LEU A 147 12.79 -0.67 9.02
C LEU A 147 13.46 -0.07 7.79
N LEU A 148 13.55 1.26 7.71
CA LEU A 148 14.36 1.92 6.67
C LEU A 148 15.85 1.59 6.84
N GLY A 149 16.34 1.58 8.08
CA GLY A 149 17.71 1.16 8.40
C GLY A 149 17.98 -0.28 7.98
N GLN A 150 17.06 -1.21 8.28
CA GLN A 150 17.13 -2.59 7.81
C GLN A 150 17.12 -2.67 6.28
N HIS A 151 16.29 -1.86 5.62
CA HIS A 151 16.21 -1.83 4.16
C HIS A 151 17.54 -1.42 3.52
N VAL A 152 18.24 -0.43 4.09
CA VAL A 152 19.59 -0.04 3.65
C VAL A 152 20.61 -1.12 3.97
N ALA A 153 20.54 -1.72 5.17
CA ALA A 153 21.47 -2.77 5.60
C ALA A 153 21.35 -4.06 4.78
N ALA A 154 20.19 -4.32 4.16
CA ALA A 154 19.96 -5.47 3.29
C ALA A 154 20.77 -5.43 1.98
N ILE A 155 21.51 -4.35 1.69
CA ILE A 155 22.46 -4.28 0.59
C ILE A 155 23.60 -5.28 0.86
N PRO A 156 23.74 -6.35 0.05
CA PRO A 156 24.68 -7.44 0.36
C PRO A 156 26.14 -6.98 0.52
N ALA A 157 26.53 -5.92 -0.20
CA ALA A 157 27.86 -5.32 -0.13
C ALA A 157 28.21 -4.72 1.24
N LEU A 158 27.22 -4.41 2.08
CA LEU A 158 27.44 -3.84 3.42
C LEU A 158 27.72 -4.92 4.48
N GLY A 159 27.27 -6.17 4.26
CA GLY A 159 27.49 -7.27 5.20
C GLY A 159 26.90 -7.06 6.61
N ILE A 160 25.88 -6.21 6.74
CA ILE A 160 25.25 -5.88 8.02
C ILE A 160 24.06 -6.80 8.27
N ASP A 161 24.09 -7.59 9.34
CA ASP A 161 22.89 -8.28 9.82
C ASP A 161 21.96 -7.28 10.52
N ALA A 162 20.79 -7.04 9.92
CA ALA A 162 19.78 -6.13 10.42
C ALA A 162 18.48 -6.84 10.83
N THR A 163 18.55 -8.15 11.10
CA THR A 163 17.39 -8.95 11.53
C THR A 163 16.75 -8.39 12.80
N LEU A 164 17.55 -8.14 13.84
CA LEU A 164 17.06 -7.60 15.11
C LEU A 164 16.48 -6.17 14.98
N PRO A 165 17.17 -5.20 14.35
CA PRO A 165 16.58 -3.90 14.01
C PRO A 165 15.25 -4.03 13.26
N GLY A 166 15.16 -4.96 12.31
CA GLY A 166 13.94 -5.24 11.57
C GLY A 166 12.78 -5.67 12.45
N LEU A 167 13.01 -6.66 13.31
CA LEU A 167 11.99 -7.15 14.25
C LEU A 167 11.54 -6.06 15.22
N LEU A 168 12.48 -5.30 15.79
CA LEU A 168 12.16 -4.17 16.65
C LEU A 168 11.35 -3.11 15.89
N GLY A 169 11.68 -2.88 14.62
CA GLY A 169 10.94 -1.99 13.73
C GLY A 169 9.48 -2.43 13.54
N ILE A 170 9.25 -3.72 13.29
CA ILE A 170 7.92 -4.31 13.16
C ILE A 170 7.13 -4.16 14.46
N VAL A 171 7.71 -4.60 15.59
CA VAL A 171 7.05 -4.57 16.91
C VAL A 171 6.67 -3.14 17.30
N THR A 172 7.57 -2.18 17.08
CA THR A 172 7.33 -0.77 17.40
C THR A 172 6.25 -0.15 16.50
N LEU A 173 6.19 -0.50 15.21
CA LEU A 173 5.08 -0.07 14.35
C LEU A 173 3.73 -0.67 14.76
N VAL A 174 3.69 -1.95 15.11
CA VAL A 174 2.46 -2.59 15.62
C VAL A 174 2.01 -1.92 16.91
N ALA A 175 2.94 -1.64 17.83
CA ALA A 175 2.65 -0.89 19.04
C ALA A 175 2.16 0.54 18.71
N ALA A 176 2.70 1.19 17.69
CA ALA A 176 2.25 2.51 17.25
C ALA A 176 0.79 2.48 16.75
N ILE A 177 0.41 1.47 15.97
CA ILE A 177 -0.98 1.28 15.53
C ILE A 177 -1.91 1.09 16.72
N LEU A 178 -1.55 0.22 17.66
CA LEU A 178 -2.36 -0.04 18.85
C LEU A 178 -2.49 1.22 19.71
N ALA A 179 -1.39 1.95 19.92
CA ALA A 179 -1.40 3.22 20.63
C ALA A 179 -2.29 4.26 19.93
N ALA A 180 -2.18 4.39 18.60
CA ALA A 180 -3.01 5.30 17.82
C ALA A 180 -4.49 4.93 17.93
N PHE A 181 -4.81 3.64 17.87
CA PHE A 181 -6.17 3.15 18.00
C PHE A 181 -6.76 3.43 19.38
N VAL A 182 -6.00 3.20 20.46
CA VAL A 182 -6.41 3.51 21.84
C VAL A 182 -6.63 5.02 22.01
N VAL A 183 -5.72 5.84 21.50
CA VAL A 183 -5.81 7.31 21.58
C VAL A 183 -7.01 7.84 20.78
N ALA A 184 -7.29 7.26 19.61
CA ALA A 184 -8.43 7.64 18.77
C ALA A 184 -9.77 7.02 19.21
N TRP A 185 -9.76 6.01 20.08
CA TRP A 185 -10.94 5.23 20.46
C TRP A 185 -12.20 6.06 20.81
N PRO A 186 -12.10 7.16 21.59
CA PRO A 186 -13.28 7.96 21.94
C PRO A 186 -13.96 8.63 20.73
N ARG A 187 -13.22 8.84 19.64
CA ARG A 187 -13.66 9.53 18.43
C ARG A 187 -14.18 8.59 17.34
N LEU A 188 -13.93 7.30 17.47
CA LEU A 188 -14.37 6.31 16.50
C LEU A 188 -15.77 5.81 16.83
N GLU A 189 -16.64 5.74 15.83
CA GLU A 189 -17.92 5.04 15.97
C GLU A 189 -17.72 3.52 16.12
N TRP A 190 -18.74 2.81 16.61
CA TRP A 190 -18.64 1.36 16.84
C TRP A 190 -18.25 0.58 15.58
N LEU A 191 -18.81 0.98 14.42
CA LEU A 191 -18.50 0.37 13.13
C LEU A 191 -17.05 0.61 12.73
N GLU A 192 -16.56 1.82 12.95
CA GLU A 192 -15.21 2.25 12.60
C GLU A 192 -14.15 1.58 13.48
N ARG A 193 -14.45 1.37 14.77
CA ARG A 193 -13.61 0.56 15.67
C ARG A 193 -13.48 -0.87 15.15
N GLY A 194 -14.59 -1.47 14.72
CA GLY A 194 -14.57 -2.79 14.10
C GLY A 194 -13.74 -2.81 12.81
N LEU A 195 -13.79 -1.74 12.00
CA LEU A 195 -13.02 -1.68 10.75
C LEU A 195 -11.52 -1.70 11.04
N VAL A 196 -11.04 -0.88 11.98
CA VAL A 196 -9.63 -0.88 12.38
C VAL A 196 -9.20 -2.24 12.91
N ALA A 197 -10.03 -2.89 13.74
CA ALA A 197 -9.72 -4.21 14.30
C ALA A 197 -9.63 -5.29 13.20
N VAL A 198 -10.58 -5.31 12.26
CA VAL A 198 -10.62 -6.32 11.20
C VAL A 198 -9.50 -6.11 10.19
N VAL A 199 -9.10 -4.87 9.88
CA VAL A 199 -7.96 -4.58 9.01
C VAL A 199 -6.63 -5.15 9.56
N LEU A 200 -6.52 -5.33 10.88
CA LEU A 200 -5.37 -5.97 11.51
C LEU A 200 -5.45 -7.51 11.53
N ALA A 201 -6.58 -8.10 11.17
CA ALA A 201 -6.75 -9.56 11.19
C ALA A 201 -5.75 -10.30 10.30
N PRO A 202 -5.41 -9.85 9.07
CA PRO A 202 -4.41 -10.50 8.24
C PRO A 202 -3.01 -10.53 8.89
N LEU A 203 -2.60 -9.41 9.51
CA LEU A 203 -1.37 -9.34 10.30
C LEU A 203 -1.40 -10.32 11.48
N ALA A 204 -2.53 -10.39 12.20
CA ALA A 204 -2.69 -11.29 13.34
C ALA A 204 -2.65 -12.78 12.93
N VAL A 205 -3.29 -13.14 11.81
CA VAL A 205 -3.23 -14.49 11.24
C VAL A 205 -1.79 -14.85 10.88
N ARG A 206 -1.06 -13.91 10.28
CA ARG A 206 0.33 -14.14 9.88
C ARG A 206 1.24 -14.34 11.08
N LEU A 207 1.12 -13.50 12.11
CA LEU A 207 1.85 -13.66 13.36
C LEU A 207 1.51 -14.98 14.04
N GLY A 208 0.23 -15.34 14.10
CA GLY A 208 -0.24 -16.55 14.77
C GLY A 208 0.20 -17.85 14.10
N LEU A 209 0.29 -17.87 12.76
CA LEU A 209 0.62 -19.09 11.99
C LEU A 209 2.09 -19.16 11.55
N GLY A 210 2.73 -18.01 11.32
CA GLY A 210 4.11 -17.92 10.83
C GLY A 210 5.13 -17.51 11.89
N GLY A 211 4.71 -17.06 13.07
CA GLY A 211 5.60 -16.59 14.13
C GLY A 211 6.49 -15.43 13.69
N GLU A 212 7.68 -15.36 14.28
CA GLU A 212 8.74 -14.40 13.92
C GLU A 212 9.16 -14.51 12.43
N PRO A 213 9.42 -15.71 11.86
CA PRO A 213 9.76 -15.83 10.44
C PRO A 213 8.70 -15.27 9.52
N GLY A 214 7.41 -15.46 9.86
CA GLY A 214 6.30 -14.92 9.09
C GLY A 214 6.29 -13.38 9.03
N LEU A 215 6.69 -12.72 10.13
CA LEU A 215 6.86 -11.26 10.18
C LEU A 215 8.06 -10.77 9.37
N LEU A 216 9.14 -11.56 9.31
CA LEU A 216 10.33 -11.25 8.51
C LEU A 216 10.16 -11.55 7.02
N GLY A 217 8.97 -12.02 6.61
CA GLY A 217 8.62 -12.21 5.22
C GLY A 217 8.62 -13.65 4.72
N ALA A 218 8.96 -14.63 5.58
CA ALA A 218 8.81 -16.03 5.23
C ALA A 218 7.36 -16.31 4.85
N ALA A 219 7.12 -17.05 3.76
CA ALA A 219 5.75 -17.43 3.45
C ALA A 219 5.25 -18.37 4.53
N PRO A 220 4.08 -18.06 5.11
CA PRO A 220 3.38 -19.05 5.88
C PRO A 220 2.97 -20.17 4.91
N GLY A 221 3.13 -21.42 5.34
CA GLY A 221 2.84 -22.58 4.50
C GLY A 221 1.37 -22.62 4.05
N VAL A 222 1.03 -23.58 3.19
CA VAL A 222 -0.32 -23.74 2.59
C VAL A 222 -1.45 -23.75 3.64
N SER A 223 -1.17 -24.16 4.88
CA SER A 223 -2.10 -24.12 6.01
C SER A 223 -2.63 -22.70 6.35
N ALA A 224 -1.89 -21.64 6.02
CA ALA A 224 -2.28 -20.27 6.26
C ALA A 224 -3.14 -19.65 5.14
N ALA A 225 -3.24 -20.30 3.98
CA ALA A 225 -4.00 -19.79 2.84
C ALA A 225 -5.48 -19.56 3.20
N LEU A 226 -6.14 -20.54 3.82
CA LEU A 226 -7.56 -20.43 4.18
C LEU A 226 -7.80 -19.37 5.29
N PRO A 227 -7.06 -19.35 6.41
CA PRO A 227 -7.16 -18.28 7.40
C PRO A 227 -6.90 -16.89 6.80
N MET A 228 -5.91 -16.76 5.91
CA MET A 228 -5.62 -15.49 5.27
C MET A 228 -6.77 -15.05 4.38
N VAL A 229 -7.20 -15.86 3.40
CA VAL A 229 -8.35 -15.56 2.54
C VAL A 229 -9.59 -15.22 3.35
N THR A 230 -9.82 -15.92 4.46
CA THR A 230 -10.96 -15.63 5.35
C THR A 230 -10.84 -14.25 5.99
N ALA A 231 -9.67 -13.92 6.57
CA ALA A 231 -9.41 -12.60 7.13
C ALA A 231 -9.56 -11.50 6.08
N LEU A 232 -9.07 -11.74 4.85
CA LEU A 232 -9.24 -10.84 3.71
C LEU A 232 -10.71 -10.61 3.40
N THR A 233 -11.46 -11.67 3.13
CA THR A 233 -12.87 -11.56 2.76
C THR A 233 -13.68 -10.87 3.86
N ILE A 234 -13.43 -11.19 5.14
CA ILE A 234 -14.09 -10.50 6.27
C ILE A 234 -13.73 -9.02 6.27
N THR A 235 -12.46 -8.66 6.12
CA THR A 235 -12.00 -7.26 6.02
C THR A 235 -12.67 -6.53 4.89
N SER A 236 -12.71 -7.13 3.71
CA SER A 236 -13.29 -6.53 2.51
C SER A 236 -14.79 -6.31 2.63
N VAL A 237 -15.52 -7.33 3.11
CA VAL A 237 -16.98 -7.25 3.30
C VAL A 237 -17.32 -6.23 4.38
N TYR A 238 -16.59 -6.25 5.50
CA TYR A 238 -16.80 -5.29 6.59
C TYR A 238 -16.49 -3.86 6.14
N ALA A 239 -15.38 -3.64 5.45
CA ALA A 239 -15.03 -2.35 4.86
C ALA A 239 -16.10 -1.86 3.87
N PHE A 240 -16.65 -2.74 3.03
CA PHE A 240 -17.75 -2.41 2.14
C PHE A 240 -19.00 -1.92 2.89
N PHE A 241 -19.35 -2.54 4.01
CA PHE A 241 -20.49 -2.11 4.82
C PHE A 241 -20.25 -0.78 5.55
N VAL A 242 -19.08 -0.57 6.14
CA VAL A 242 -18.74 0.65 6.88
C VAL A 242 -18.57 1.84 5.93
N LEU A 243 -17.79 1.63 4.86
CA LEU A 243 -17.50 2.68 3.89
C LEU A 243 -18.60 2.83 2.84
N ARG A 244 -19.69 2.03 2.91
CA ARG A 244 -20.81 2.06 1.96
C ARG A 244 -21.16 3.51 1.62
N PRO A 245 -20.99 3.94 0.37
CA PRO A 245 -21.16 5.34 0.07
C PRO A 245 -22.65 5.65 -0.03
N ARG A 246 -23.01 6.84 0.46
CA ARG A 246 -24.27 7.51 0.12
C ARG A 246 -24.07 8.32 -1.18
N VAL A 247 -23.38 7.74 -2.15
CA VAL A 247 -23.11 8.35 -3.45
C VAL A 247 -24.33 8.23 -4.35
N ASP A 248 -24.33 9.02 -5.41
CA ASP A 248 -25.33 8.94 -6.45
C ASP A 248 -25.38 7.52 -7.07
N PRO A 249 -26.52 7.10 -7.63
CA PRO A 249 -26.68 5.77 -8.21
C PRO A 249 -25.65 5.43 -9.30
N PHE A 250 -25.18 6.42 -10.07
CA PHE A 250 -24.21 6.20 -11.14
C PHE A 250 -22.81 5.89 -10.59
N ALA A 251 -22.31 6.64 -9.61
CA ALA A 251 -21.05 6.33 -8.93
C ALA A 251 -21.09 4.94 -8.25
N ARG A 252 -22.25 4.57 -7.68
CA ARG A 252 -22.46 3.22 -7.13
C ARG A 252 -22.37 2.15 -8.22
N ILE A 253 -23.07 2.32 -9.34
CA ILE A 253 -23.00 1.38 -10.46
C ILE A 253 -21.56 1.26 -10.99
N LEU A 254 -20.86 2.38 -11.18
CA LEU A 254 -19.48 2.40 -11.65
C LEU A 254 -18.57 1.58 -10.72
N SER A 255 -18.67 1.79 -9.41
CA SER A 255 -17.87 1.04 -8.43
C SER A 255 -18.14 -0.46 -8.45
N LEU A 256 -19.40 -0.88 -8.62
CA LEU A 256 -19.77 -2.29 -8.72
C LEU A 256 -19.26 -2.91 -10.02
N ILE A 257 -19.33 -2.18 -11.14
CA ILE A 257 -18.78 -2.62 -12.42
C ILE A 257 -17.25 -2.77 -12.33
N THR A 258 -16.55 -1.80 -11.73
CA THR A 258 -15.10 -1.89 -11.53
C THR A 258 -14.74 -3.09 -10.66
N GLY A 259 -15.44 -3.30 -9.54
CA GLY A 259 -15.25 -4.47 -8.69
C GLY A 259 -15.47 -5.78 -9.44
N LEU A 260 -16.53 -5.86 -10.25
CA LEU A 260 -16.86 -7.04 -11.05
C LEU A 260 -15.78 -7.32 -12.10
N LEU A 261 -15.31 -6.30 -12.82
CA LEU A 261 -14.28 -6.42 -13.84
C LEU A 261 -12.96 -6.92 -13.26
N VAL A 262 -12.51 -6.33 -12.15
CA VAL A 262 -11.26 -6.76 -11.47
C VAL A 262 -11.37 -8.20 -10.99
N SER A 263 -12.50 -8.53 -10.34
CA SER A 263 -12.73 -9.87 -9.80
C SER A 263 -12.82 -10.93 -10.91
N TYR A 264 -13.52 -10.62 -12.01
CA TYR A 264 -13.59 -11.48 -13.19
C TYR A 264 -12.21 -11.70 -13.81
N ARG A 265 -11.41 -10.64 -13.95
CA ARG A 265 -10.05 -10.76 -14.50
C ARG A 265 -9.17 -11.66 -13.64
N LEU A 266 -9.15 -11.46 -12.33
CA LEU A 266 -8.37 -12.30 -11.43
C LEU A 266 -8.85 -13.76 -11.44
N HIS A 267 -10.17 -13.99 -11.44
CA HIS A 267 -10.73 -15.33 -11.57
C HIS A 267 -10.34 -16.01 -12.90
N SER A 268 -10.43 -15.27 -14.02
CA SER A 268 -10.06 -15.79 -15.35
C SER A 268 -8.57 -16.11 -15.46
N LEU A 269 -7.70 -15.34 -14.79
CA LEU A 269 -6.27 -15.60 -14.74
C LEU A 269 -5.97 -16.86 -13.90
N TYR A 270 -6.69 -17.06 -12.80
CA TYR A 270 -6.54 -18.23 -11.93
C TYR A 270 -6.92 -19.54 -12.63
N TYR A 271 -7.98 -19.56 -13.45
CA TYR A 271 -8.40 -20.76 -14.21
C TYR A 271 -7.83 -20.85 -15.62
N ALA A 272 -6.85 -20.00 -15.98
CA ALA A 272 -6.28 -20.04 -17.32
C ALA A 272 -5.60 -21.41 -17.58
N PRO A 273 -5.73 -22.02 -18.77
CA PRO A 273 -5.10 -23.31 -19.11
C PRO A 273 -3.56 -23.31 -19.03
N SER A 274 -2.95 -22.13 -18.88
CA SER A 274 -1.50 -21.92 -18.71
C SER A 274 -1.16 -21.52 -17.28
N PHE A 275 -2.00 -21.89 -16.30
CA PHE A 275 -1.76 -21.57 -14.89
C PHE A 275 -0.41 -22.11 -14.42
N GLU A 276 -0.04 -23.37 -14.71
CA GLU A 276 1.30 -23.92 -14.38
C GLU A 276 2.44 -23.06 -14.95
N ALA A 277 2.41 -22.76 -16.25
CA ALA A 277 3.44 -21.94 -16.90
C ALA A 277 3.47 -20.48 -16.39
N ARG A 278 2.38 -20.03 -15.74
CA ARG A 278 2.27 -18.71 -15.13
C ARG A 278 2.48 -18.73 -13.63
N GLU A 279 2.32 -19.84 -12.92
CA GLU A 279 2.40 -19.93 -11.46
C GLU A 279 3.80 -19.59 -10.98
N GLU A 280 4.83 -20.07 -11.68
CA GLU A 280 6.22 -19.72 -11.38
C GLU A 280 6.45 -18.19 -11.39
N ARG A 281 5.66 -17.45 -12.18
CA ARG A 281 5.81 -15.99 -12.40
C ARG A 281 4.78 -15.14 -11.65
N PHE A 282 3.53 -15.61 -11.62
CA PHE A 282 2.35 -14.98 -11.05
C PHE A 282 2.17 -15.39 -9.58
N GLY A 283 2.65 -16.56 -9.19
CA GLY A 283 2.68 -17.04 -7.81
C GLY A 283 3.55 -16.16 -6.92
N GLY A 284 4.71 -15.70 -7.41
CA GLY A 284 5.57 -14.73 -6.69
C GLY A 284 4.89 -13.38 -6.48
N LEU A 285 4.24 -12.84 -7.52
CA LEU A 285 3.47 -11.59 -7.45
C LEU A 285 2.27 -11.72 -6.50
N VAL A 286 1.50 -12.79 -6.63
CA VAL A 286 0.35 -13.02 -5.76
C VAL A 286 0.82 -13.23 -4.33
N ARG A 287 1.85 -14.05 -4.08
CA ARG A 287 2.46 -14.20 -2.76
C ARG A 287 2.89 -12.86 -2.17
N SER A 288 3.44 -11.95 -2.96
CA SER A 288 3.76 -10.58 -2.52
C SER A 288 2.52 -9.80 -2.04
N ILE A 289 1.40 -9.89 -2.79
CA ILE A 289 0.15 -9.16 -2.52
C ILE A 289 -0.68 -9.81 -1.40
N VAL A 290 -0.89 -11.12 -1.44
CA VAL A 290 -1.80 -11.85 -0.52
C VAL A 290 -1.08 -12.56 0.61
N GLY A 291 0.23 -12.82 0.49
CA GLY A 291 1.06 -13.33 1.57
C GLY A 291 1.23 -14.81 1.68
N PHE A 292 0.63 -15.59 0.79
CA PHE A 292 0.67 -17.04 0.81
C PHE A 292 0.71 -17.54 -0.64
N ASP A 293 1.21 -18.76 -0.81
CA ASP A 293 1.27 -19.40 -2.12
C ASP A 293 -0.16 -19.78 -2.56
N LEU A 294 -0.53 -19.42 -3.79
CA LEU A 294 -1.81 -19.84 -4.35
C LEU A 294 -1.78 -21.35 -4.60
N PRO A 295 -2.71 -22.14 -4.03
CA PRO A 295 -2.81 -23.54 -4.37
C PRO A 295 -3.29 -23.70 -5.83
N TYR A 296 -2.93 -24.80 -6.49
CA TYR A 296 -3.43 -25.06 -7.84
C TYR A 296 -4.97 -25.11 -7.88
N PRO A 297 -5.60 -24.59 -8.94
CA PRO A 297 -7.05 -24.58 -9.08
C PRO A 297 -7.70 -25.95 -8.88
N SER A 298 -7.07 -27.02 -9.37
CA SER A 298 -7.54 -28.41 -9.24
C SER A 298 -7.60 -28.93 -7.80
N PHE A 299 -6.83 -28.35 -6.87
CA PHE A 299 -6.79 -28.76 -5.46
C PHE A 299 -7.62 -27.83 -4.55
N VAL A 300 -8.27 -26.81 -5.11
CA VAL A 300 -9.07 -25.85 -4.34
C VAL A 300 -10.54 -26.02 -4.68
N ALA A 301 -11.36 -26.24 -3.67
CA ALA A 301 -12.81 -26.29 -3.84
C ALA A 301 -13.33 -24.94 -4.36
N ASP A 302 -14.19 -24.98 -5.39
CA ASP A 302 -14.70 -23.79 -6.09
C ASP A 302 -15.31 -22.72 -5.17
N TRP A 303 -15.97 -23.14 -4.08
CA TRP A 303 -16.57 -22.22 -3.12
C TRP A 303 -15.52 -21.35 -2.40
N LYS A 304 -14.29 -21.84 -2.20
CA LYS A 304 -13.19 -21.06 -1.61
C LYS A 304 -12.74 -19.98 -2.58
N VAL A 305 -12.63 -20.33 -3.86
CA VAL A 305 -12.29 -19.38 -4.94
C VAL A 305 -13.38 -18.33 -5.10
N ALA A 306 -14.65 -18.74 -5.05
CA ALA A 306 -15.79 -17.82 -5.07
C ALA A 306 -15.76 -16.86 -3.87
N THR A 307 -15.45 -17.36 -2.67
CA THR A 307 -15.35 -16.55 -1.45
C THR A 307 -14.23 -15.50 -1.53
N ALA A 308 -13.07 -15.87 -2.07
CA ALA A 308 -11.97 -14.94 -2.32
C ALA A 308 -12.35 -13.88 -3.36
N THR A 309 -13.03 -14.29 -4.43
CA THR A 309 -13.52 -13.41 -5.50
C THR A 309 -14.54 -12.40 -4.97
N VAL A 310 -15.45 -12.83 -4.08
CA VAL A 310 -16.40 -11.94 -3.38
C VAL A 310 -15.67 -10.96 -2.47
N GLY A 311 -14.62 -11.40 -1.76
CA GLY A 311 -13.77 -10.52 -0.96
C GLY A 311 -13.14 -9.41 -1.80
N ILE A 312 -12.47 -9.78 -2.89
CA ILE A 312 -11.85 -8.80 -3.81
C ILE A 312 -12.89 -7.83 -4.38
N PHE A 313 -14.04 -8.35 -4.82
CA PHE A 313 -15.14 -7.54 -5.31
C PHE A 313 -15.57 -6.48 -4.27
N ALA A 314 -15.83 -6.92 -3.04
CA ALA A 314 -16.29 -6.06 -1.97
C ALA A 314 -15.25 -4.97 -1.64
N LEU A 315 -13.96 -5.31 -1.64
CA LEU A 315 -12.89 -4.36 -1.35
C LEU A 315 -12.73 -3.30 -2.43
N VAL A 316 -12.67 -3.72 -3.70
CA VAL A 316 -12.53 -2.81 -4.84
C VAL A 316 -13.75 -1.90 -4.91
N ALA A 317 -14.95 -2.47 -4.76
CA ALA A 317 -16.17 -1.67 -4.73
C ALA A 317 -16.15 -0.67 -3.56
N ALA A 318 -15.71 -1.07 -2.35
CA ALA A 318 -15.61 -0.18 -1.20
C ALA A 318 -14.65 1.00 -1.46
N ILE A 319 -13.45 0.70 -1.96
CA ILE A 319 -12.41 1.71 -2.23
C ILE A 319 -12.87 2.66 -3.34
N THR A 320 -13.31 2.14 -4.48
CA THR A 320 -13.74 2.97 -5.62
C THR A 320 -14.92 3.84 -5.23
N ALA A 321 -15.91 3.27 -4.54
CA ALA A 321 -17.10 4.00 -4.20
C ALA A 321 -16.82 5.08 -3.11
N ALA A 322 -15.96 4.79 -2.14
CA ALA A 322 -15.51 5.78 -1.15
C ALA A 322 -14.58 6.84 -1.75
N ALA A 323 -13.82 6.54 -2.81
CA ALA A 323 -13.01 7.52 -3.53
C ALA A 323 -13.87 8.51 -4.35
N LEU A 324 -15.04 8.07 -4.82
CA LEU A 324 -15.98 8.94 -5.52
C LEU A 324 -16.72 9.90 -4.56
N ASP A 325 -16.87 9.53 -3.28
CA ASP A 325 -17.47 10.38 -2.24
C ASP A 325 -16.45 11.39 -1.67
N PRO A 326 -16.64 12.72 -1.87
CA PRO A 326 -15.71 13.73 -1.36
C PRO A 326 -15.45 13.66 0.15
N LEU A 327 -16.42 13.21 0.94
CA LEU A 327 -16.30 13.12 2.40
C LEU A 327 -15.51 11.89 2.86
N ARG A 328 -15.34 10.89 1.99
CA ARG A 328 -14.72 9.60 2.34
C ARG A 328 -13.43 9.31 1.57
N ARG A 329 -12.98 10.24 0.72
CA ARG A 329 -11.75 10.07 -0.09
C ARG A 329 -10.52 9.71 0.72
N SER A 330 -10.32 10.35 1.87
CA SER A 330 -9.19 10.06 2.76
C SER A 330 -9.24 8.63 3.32
N ARG A 331 -10.43 8.19 3.75
CA ARG A 331 -10.69 6.82 4.23
C ARG A 331 -10.46 5.80 3.12
N ALA A 332 -10.92 6.11 1.90
CA ALA A 332 -10.72 5.27 0.72
C ALA A 332 -9.23 5.13 0.35
N ALA A 333 -8.50 6.25 0.33
CA ALA A 333 -7.08 6.26 0.02
C ALA A 333 -6.27 5.50 1.08
N ALA A 334 -6.58 5.67 2.37
CA ALA A 334 -5.92 4.94 3.44
C ALA A 334 -6.17 3.43 3.35
N LEU A 335 -7.42 3.03 3.13
CA LEU A 335 -7.77 1.61 2.94
C LEU A 335 -7.13 1.03 1.67
N ALA A 336 -7.05 1.80 0.59
CA ALA A 336 -6.34 1.40 -0.62
C ALA A 336 -4.85 1.18 -0.35
N LEU A 337 -4.21 2.03 0.46
CA LEU A 337 -2.81 1.86 0.84
C LEU A 337 -2.59 0.58 1.67
N VAL A 338 -3.50 0.27 2.62
CA VAL A 338 -3.50 -0.99 3.35
C VAL A 338 -3.55 -2.19 2.39
N PHE A 339 -4.40 -2.11 1.36
CA PHE A 339 -4.54 -3.17 0.37
C PHE A 339 -3.30 -3.33 -0.52
N ILE A 340 -2.76 -2.21 -1.00
CA ILE A 340 -1.58 -2.13 -1.88
C ILE A 340 -0.32 -2.64 -1.19
N ALA A 341 -0.15 -2.33 0.09
CA ALA A 341 0.93 -2.88 0.92
C ALA A 341 0.89 -4.41 0.99
N GLY A 342 -0.20 -5.01 0.49
CA GLY A 342 -0.46 -6.41 0.60
C GLY A 342 -0.85 -6.76 2.02
N PHE A 343 -1.73 -7.73 2.12
CA PHE A 343 -1.95 -8.42 3.39
C PHE A 343 -0.84 -9.42 3.68
N GLY A 344 0.03 -9.58 2.68
CA GLY A 344 1.09 -10.53 2.71
C GLY A 344 2.29 -10.15 3.51
N LEU A 345 2.57 -8.87 3.80
CA LEU A 345 3.66 -8.51 4.72
C LEU A 345 4.95 -9.34 4.49
N THR A 346 5.24 -9.64 3.22
CA THR A 346 6.28 -10.61 2.80
C THR A 346 7.67 -9.99 2.86
N SER A 347 7.74 -8.73 3.27
CA SER A 347 8.96 -8.05 3.63
C SER A 347 8.69 -7.05 4.76
N PRO A 348 9.72 -6.69 5.53
CA PRO A 348 9.63 -5.63 6.53
C PRO A 348 9.12 -4.28 5.96
N GLN A 349 9.39 -4.00 4.68
CA GLN A 349 8.93 -2.78 3.99
C GLN A 349 7.42 -2.81 3.74
N LEU A 350 6.85 -3.98 3.42
CA LEU A 350 5.40 -4.14 3.31
C LEU A 350 4.71 -3.96 4.67
N VAL A 351 5.38 -4.33 5.78
CA VAL A 351 4.89 -4.03 7.14
C VAL A 351 4.84 -2.52 7.38
N LEU A 352 5.89 -1.79 6.98
CA LEU A 352 5.90 -0.32 7.06
C LEU A 352 4.77 0.30 6.23
N MET A 353 4.58 -0.14 4.99
CA MET A 353 3.51 0.35 4.11
C MET A 353 2.12 0.03 4.67
N HIS A 354 1.93 -1.16 5.23
CA HIS A 354 0.68 -1.57 5.85
C HIS A 354 0.40 -0.71 7.09
N ALA A 355 1.38 -0.53 7.98
CA ALA A 355 1.26 0.33 9.14
C ALA A 355 0.95 1.78 8.78
N ALA A 356 1.56 2.30 7.70
CA ALA A 356 1.25 3.61 7.15
C ALA A 356 -0.21 3.72 6.71
N GLY A 357 -0.72 2.73 5.99
CA GLY A 357 -2.13 2.64 5.60
C GLY A 357 -3.07 2.58 6.81
N VAL A 358 -2.77 1.75 7.82
CA VAL A 358 -3.63 1.61 9.01
C VAL A 358 -3.63 2.87 9.86
N LEU A 359 -2.46 3.49 10.09
CA LEU A 359 -2.35 4.74 10.83
C LEU A 359 -3.10 5.87 10.10
N ALA A 360 -2.93 5.97 8.77
CA ALA A 360 -3.70 6.91 7.96
C ALA A 360 -5.21 6.65 8.03
N LEU A 361 -5.64 5.38 8.08
CA LEU A 361 -7.04 5.01 8.20
C LEU A 361 -7.61 5.44 9.56
N ILE A 362 -6.89 5.17 10.66
CA ILE A 362 -7.27 5.62 12.01
C ILE A 362 -7.44 7.14 12.03
N ALA A 363 -6.47 7.88 11.48
CA ALA A 363 -6.54 9.34 11.43
C ALA A 363 -7.69 9.86 10.56
N ALA A 364 -7.98 9.20 9.44
CA ALA A 364 -9.07 9.55 8.53
C ALA A 364 -10.47 9.19 9.08
N LEU A 365 -10.57 8.21 9.96
CA LEU A 365 -11.81 7.85 10.65
C LEU A 365 -12.06 8.76 11.86
N ALA A 366 -11.02 9.10 12.61
CA ALA A 366 -11.09 10.00 13.76
C ALA A 366 -11.20 11.49 13.38
N ASP A 367 -11.34 11.81 12.10
CA ASP A 367 -11.35 13.16 11.52
C ASP A 367 -10.24 14.07 12.08
N ALA A 368 -9.03 13.52 12.26
CA ALA A 368 -7.91 14.28 12.79
C ALA A 368 -7.67 15.54 11.93
N PRO A 369 -7.62 16.76 12.51
CA PRO A 369 -7.33 17.96 11.75
C PRO A 369 -5.86 17.90 11.33
N ILE A 370 -5.61 17.71 10.03
CA ILE A 370 -4.24 17.68 9.52
C ILE A 370 -4.06 18.85 8.56
N GLU A 371 -3.87 20.02 9.16
CA GLU A 371 -3.55 21.24 8.43
C GLU A 371 -2.09 21.23 7.94
N VAL A 372 -1.90 21.84 6.77
CA VAL A 372 -0.59 22.11 6.18
C VAL A 372 0.11 23.14 7.07
N VAL A 373 1.34 22.85 7.50
CA VAL A 373 2.20 23.88 8.10
C VAL A 373 2.47 24.91 7.02
N GLU A 374 1.85 26.08 7.11
CA GLU A 374 2.34 27.23 6.34
C GLU A 374 3.79 27.47 6.78
N PRO A 375 4.77 27.41 5.86
CA PRO A 375 6.09 27.88 6.20
C PRO A 375 5.95 29.36 6.54
N VAL A 376 6.23 29.71 7.80
CA VAL A 376 6.42 31.09 8.22
C VAL A 376 7.62 31.61 7.44
N LEU A 377 7.36 32.19 6.28
CA LEU A 377 8.32 33.07 5.64
C LEU A 377 8.36 34.30 6.54
N ALA A 378 9.42 34.39 7.34
CA ALA A 378 9.74 35.62 8.04
C ALA A 378 9.77 36.78 7.03
N PRO A 379 9.26 37.97 7.42
CA PRO A 379 9.11 39.11 6.52
C PRO A 379 10.42 39.59 5.90
#